data_AF-A0ABD0C4D6-F1
#
_entry.id   AF-A0ABD0C4D6-F1
#
_cell.length_a   1.000
_cell.length_b   1.000
_cell.length_c   1.000
_cell.angle_alpha   90.00
_cell.angle_beta   90.00
_cell.angle_gamma   90.00
#
_symmetry.space_group_name_H-M   'P 1'
#
loop_
_entity.id
_entity.type
_entity.pdbx_description
1 polymer ?
#
loop_
_entity_poly.entity_id
_entity_poly.type
_entity_poly.pdbx_seq_one_letter_code
_entity_poly.pdbx_strand_id
1 'polypeptide(L)' 'MIESFNNRLKRKTKPKTEFPTEQSLDTFIGVQAMDYNDRYFNRIHKGFGQVRDTLESYFD' A
#
# COMPACT_ATOMS: atom_id res chain seq x y z
N MET A 1 -1.63 7.74 -0.26
CA MET A 1 -1.15 6.42 0.22
C MET A 1 -2.00 5.29 -0.34
N ILE A 2 -3.29 5.21 -0.01
CA ILE A 2 -4.19 4.15 -0.51
C ILE A 2 -4.38 4.28 -2.03
N GLU A 3 -4.68 5.47 -2.53
CA GLU A 3 -4.88 5.68 -3.97
C GLU A 3 -3.63 5.37 -4.81
N SER A 4 -2.45 5.74 -4.32
CA SER A 4 -1.17 5.41 -4.97
C SER A 4 -0.93 3.89 -5.02
N PHE A 5 -1.27 3.17 -3.95
CA PHE A 5 -1.22 1.71 -3.94
C PHE A 5 -2.23 1.11 -4.94
N ASN A 6 -3.49 1.55 -4.91
CA ASN A 6 -4.54 1.08 -5.81
C ASN A 6 -4.20 1.30 -7.28
N ASN A 7 -3.65 2.47 -7.62
CA ASN A 7 -3.23 2.78 -8.99
C ASN A 7 -2.07 1.89 -9.45
N ARG A 8 -1.13 1.57 -8.55
CA ARG A 8 -0.04 0.64 -8.83
C ARG A 8 -0.56 -0.78 -9.02
N LEU A 9 -1.44 -1.23 -8.12
CA LEU A 9 -2.07 -2.55 -8.17
C LEU A 9 -2.84 -2.70 -9.49
N LYS A 10 -3.75 -1.78 -9.82
CA LYS A 10 -4.50 -1.80 -11.10
C LYS A 10 -3.59 -1.94 -12.33
N ARG A 11 -2.45 -1.23 -12.37
CA ARG A 11 -1.46 -1.36 -13.48
C ARG A 11 -0.81 -2.73 -13.53
N LYS A 12 -0.51 -3.33 -12.37
CA LYS A 12 0.12 -4.65 -12.23
C LYS A 12 -0.84 -5.80 -12.51
N THR A 13 -2.12 -5.62 -12.19
CA THR A 13 -3.17 -6.59 -12.48
C THR A 13 -3.65 -6.51 -13.93
N LYS A 14 -3.53 -5.36 -14.62
CA LYS A 14 -3.93 -5.21 -16.03
C LYS A 14 -3.40 -6.31 -17.00
N PRO A 15 -2.12 -6.76 -16.93
CA PRO A 15 -1.64 -7.87 -17.75
C PRO A 15 -2.09 -9.27 -17.28
N LYS A 16 -2.69 -9.39 -16.09
CA LYS A 16 -3.27 -10.62 -15.55
C LYS A 16 -4.77 -10.60 -15.85
N THR A 17 -5.18 -11.12 -17.01
CA THR A 17 -6.60 -11.15 -17.42
C THR A 17 -7.45 -12.00 -16.48
N GLU A 18 -6.91 -13.09 -15.94
CA GLU A 18 -7.59 -13.98 -14.98
C GLU A 18 -6.59 -14.59 -13.98
N PHE A 19 -7.09 -14.95 -12.79
CA PHE A 19 -6.37 -15.73 -11.80
C PHE A 19 -6.97 -17.14 -11.72
N PRO A 20 -6.14 -18.21 -11.77
CA PRO A 20 -6.65 -19.59 -11.77
C PRO A 20 -7.42 -19.98 -10.50
N THR A 21 -7.06 -19.40 -9.36
CA THR A 21 -7.69 -19.66 -8.05
C THR A 21 -7.68 -18.40 -7.19
N GLU A 22 -8.57 -18.33 -6.20
CA GLU A 22 -8.57 -17.29 -5.17
C GLU A 22 -7.22 -17.20 -4.45
N GLN A 23 -6.62 -18.35 -4.12
CA GLN A 23 -5.30 -18.38 -3.48
C GLN A 23 -4.19 -17.74 -4.34
N SER A 24 -4.27 -17.87 -5.67
CA SER A 24 -3.33 -17.22 -6.58
C SER A 24 -3.52 -15.70 -6.66
N LEU A 25 -4.76 -15.23 -6.50
CA LEU A 25 -5.10 -13.81 -6.37
C LEU A 25 -4.56 -13.25 -5.04
N ASP A 26 -4.81 -13.95 -3.94
CA ASP A 26 -4.33 -13.54 -2.59
C ASP A 26 -2.81 -13.46 -2.55
N THR A 27 -2.13 -14.48 -3.08
CA THR A 27 -0.67 -14.50 -3.17
C THR A 27 -0.17 -13.31 -4.00
N PHE A 28 -0.82 -13.04 -5.14
CA PHE A 28 -0.45 -11.89 -5.98
C PHE A 28 -0.62 -10.56 -5.25
N ILE A 29 -1.77 -10.32 -4.60
CA ILE A 29 -2.04 -9.09 -3.85
C ILE A 29 -1.03 -8.95 -2.70
N GLY A 30 -0.78 -10.03 -1.95
CA GLY A 30 0.19 -10.05 -0.85
C GLY A 30 1.59 -9.64 -1.31
N VAL A 31 2.07 -10.20 -2.41
CA VAL A 31 3.37 -9.80 -3.00
C VAL A 31 3.38 -8.33 -3.40
N GLN A 32 2.33 -7.83 -4.05
CA GLN A 32 2.26 -6.41 -4.43
C GLN A 32 2.25 -5.47 -3.21
N ALA A 33 1.58 -5.87 -2.12
CA ALA A 33 1.53 -5.14 -0.86
C ALA A 33 2.89 -5.14 -0.15
N MET A 34 3.55 -6.29 -0.03
CA MET A 34 4.88 -6.40 0.56
C MET A 34 5.91 -5.53 -0.17
N ASP A 35 5.95 -5.62 -1.51
CA ASP A 35 6.87 -4.82 -2.34
C ASP A 35 6.52 -3.31 -2.32
N TYR A 36 5.25 -2.95 -2.14
CA TYR A 36 4.90 -1.55 -1.91
C TYR A 36 5.39 -1.10 -0.52
N ASN A 37 5.11 -1.87 0.52
CA ASN A 37 5.50 -1.51 1.87
C ASN A 37 7.00 -1.39 1.99
N ASP A 38 7.79 -2.36 1.53
CA ASP A 38 9.26 -2.31 1.57
C ASP A 38 9.81 -1.01 0.97
N ARG A 39 9.25 -0.57 -0.17
CA ARG A 39 9.68 0.65 -0.86
C ARG A 39 9.24 1.96 -0.19
N TYR A 40 8.11 1.96 0.50
CA TYR A 40 7.47 3.18 1.00
C TYR A 40 7.30 3.22 2.53
N PHE A 41 7.78 2.21 3.27
CA PHE A 41 7.56 2.03 4.72
C PHE A 41 7.98 3.27 5.53
N ASN A 42 9.17 3.79 5.24
CA ASN A 42 9.73 4.94 5.96
C ASN A 42 9.23 6.30 5.43
N ARG A 43 8.22 6.32 4.56
CA ARG A 43 7.69 7.57 3.98
C ARG A 43 6.41 7.98 4.67
N ILE A 44 6.40 9.21 5.17
CA ILE A 44 5.21 9.86 5.68
C ILE A 44 4.74 10.88 4.65
N HIS A 45 3.43 10.97 4.44
CA HIS A 45 2.87 12.04 3.62
C HIS A 45 3.17 13.40 4.27
N LYS A 46 3.62 14.39 3.51
CA LYS A 46 4.09 15.69 4.07
C LYS A 46 3.09 16.33 5.03
N GLY A 47 1.80 16.36 4.66
CA GLY A 47 0.76 16.91 5.53
C GLY A 47 0.52 16.09 6.80
N PHE A 48 0.76 14.77 6.77
CA PHE A 48 0.69 13.93 7.98
C PHE A 48 1.91 14.12 8.88
N GLY A 49 3.09 14.33 8.28
CA GLY A 49 4.31 14.62 9.05
C GLY A 49 4.19 15.89 9.89
N GLN A 50 3.44 16.90 9.42
CA GLN A 50 3.24 18.16 10.13
C GLN A 50 2.39 18.04 11.39
N VAL A 51 1.49 17.05 11.46
CA VAL A 51 0.57 16.86 12.59
C VAL A 51 1.02 15.74 13.52
N ARG A 52 2.21 15.17 13.30
CA ARG A 52 2.71 14.03 14.07
C ARG A 52 2.81 14.36 15.55
N ASP A 53 3.43 15.48 15.88
CA ASP A 53 3.66 15.89 17.28
C ASP A 53 2.32 16.18 18.00
N THR A 54 1.37 16.82 17.31
CA THR A 54 0.01 17.04 17.84
C THR A 54 -0.72 15.72 18.07
N LEU A 55 -0.59 14.77 17.16
CA LEU A 55 -1.21 13.46 17.31
C LEU A 55 -0.60 12.68 18.49
N GLU A 56 0.74 12.70 18.62
CA GLU A 56 1.46 12.06 19.72
C GLU A 56 1.00 12.62 21.08
N SER A 57 0.78 13.94 21.21
CA SER A 57 0.29 14.56 22.46
C SER A 57 -1.11 14.14 22.93
N TYR A 58 -1.92 13.50 22.07
CA TYR A 58 -3.24 12.99 22.45
C TYR A 58 -3.19 11.60 23.08
N PHE A 59 -2.05 10.89 22.97
CA PHE A 59 -1.88 9.53 23.44
C PHE A 59 -0.81 9.39 24.55
N ASP A 60 -0.17 10.50 24.93
CA ASP A 60 0.63 10.64 26.16
C ASP A 60 -0.29 10.86 27.38
#